data_AF-T1UBX5-F1
#
_entry.id   AF-T1UBX5-F1
#
_cell.length_a   1.000
_cell.length_b   1.000
_cell.length_c   1.000
_cell.angle_alpha   90.00
_cell.angle_beta   90.00
_cell.angle_gamma   90.00
#
_symmetry.space_group_name_H-M   'P 1'
#
loop_
_entity.id
_entity.type
_entity.pdbx_description
1 polymer ?
#
loop_
_entity_poly.entity_id
_entity_poly.type
_entity_poly.pdbx_seq_one_letter_code
_entity_poly.pdbx_strand_id
1 'polypeptide(L)'
;MPINLLHKDIQALIARLKNQDLSLGMLEKSLSRLIYDEINLEYLKACGLNFIETSENLITLKNLKTPLKDEVFSFIDLETTGSCPIKHEILEIGAVQVSGGKIINRFETLVKVKSVPDYISDLTGIAYEDTLNAPSVYEALQELRLFLGNSVFVAHNANFDYNFLGRYFVEKLHCPLLNLKLCTLDLSRRAILSMRYSLSFFKRAFRV
;
A
#
# COMPACT_ATOMS: atom_id res chain seq x y z
N MET A 1 22.72 -1.62 -7.66
CA MET A 1 22.25 -2.98 -7.30
C MET A 1 20.76 -3.07 -7.64
N PRO A 2 20.21 -4.18 -8.16
CA PRO A 2 18.78 -4.22 -8.47
C PRO A 2 17.96 -4.06 -7.20
N ILE A 3 17.00 -3.13 -7.23
CA ILE A 3 15.93 -2.87 -6.25
C ILE A 3 15.36 -4.16 -5.61
N ASN A 4 15.37 -5.25 -6.36
CA ASN A 4 14.87 -6.56 -5.96
C ASN A 4 15.55 -7.21 -4.73
N LEU A 5 16.86 -7.02 -4.51
CA LEU A 5 17.51 -7.61 -3.32
C LEU A 5 17.11 -6.88 -2.04
N LEU A 6 17.12 -5.54 -2.08
CA LEU A 6 16.73 -4.71 -0.94
C LEU A 6 15.30 -4.99 -0.50
N HIS A 7 14.40 -5.19 -1.48
CA HIS A 7 13.02 -5.52 -1.22
C HIS A 7 12.86 -6.86 -0.48
N LYS A 8 13.65 -7.89 -0.81
CA LYS A 8 13.54 -9.22 -0.19
C LYS A 8 13.91 -9.20 1.30
N ASP A 9 14.99 -8.52 1.65
CA ASP A 9 15.48 -8.48 3.02
C ASP A 9 14.58 -7.63 3.93
N ILE A 10 14.03 -6.51 3.42
CA ILE A 10 13.00 -5.73 4.14
C ILE A 10 11.75 -6.58 4.36
N GLN A 11 11.28 -7.33 3.36
CA GLN A 11 10.13 -8.22 3.54
C GLN A 11 10.40 -9.32 4.58
N ALA A 12 11.62 -9.86 4.63
CA ALA A 12 12.02 -10.82 5.65
C ALA A 12 12.03 -10.20 7.06
N LEU A 13 12.49 -8.96 7.20
CA LEU A 13 12.42 -8.21 8.45
C LEU A 13 10.97 -8.00 8.90
N ILE A 14 10.10 -7.52 8.00
CA ILE A 14 8.66 -7.33 8.28
C ILE A 14 8.02 -8.66 8.68
N ALA A 15 8.32 -9.75 7.98
CA ALA A 15 7.80 -11.07 8.30
C ALA A 15 8.22 -11.54 9.70
N ARG A 16 9.48 -11.27 10.11
CA ARG A 16 9.94 -11.58 11.47
C ARG A 16 9.18 -10.74 12.52
N LEU A 17 9.06 -9.43 12.30
CA LEU A 17 8.35 -8.52 13.21
C LEU A 17 6.85 -8.81 13.33
N LYS A 18 6.24 -9.42 12.31
CA LYS A 18 4.86 -9.90 12.38
C LYS A 18 4.68 -11.11 13.30
N ASN A 19 5.76 -11.85 13.57
CA ASN A 19 5.71 -13.08 14.38
C ASN A 19 6.34 -12.92 15.77
N GLN A 20 7.26 -11.96 15.95
CA GLN A 20 7.93 -11.71 17.22
C GLN A 20 8.47 -10.28 17.32
N ASP A 21 8.55 -9.76 18.54
CA ASP A 21 9.24 -8.51 18.83
C ASP A 21 10.77 -8.73 18.79
N LEU A 22 11.55 -7.71 18.41
CA LEU A 22 13.00 -7.82 18.20
C LEU A 22 13.76 -6.86 19.12
N SER A 23 14.89 -7.27 19.70
CA SER A 23 15.78 -6.31 20.35
C SER A 23 16.41 -5.35 19.34
N LEU A 24 16.82 -4.16 19.79
CA LEU A 24 17.49 -3.17 18.93
C LEU A 24 18.70 -3.76 18.21
N GLY A 25 19.56 -4.50 18.90
CA GLY A 25 20.72 -5.15 18.28
C GLY A 25 20.36 -6.22 17.23
N MET A 26 19.24 -6.94 17.38
CA MET A 26 18.77 -7.88 16.34
C MET A 26 18.22 -7.14 15.11
N LEU A 27 17.56 -6.01 15.33
CA LEU A 27 17.06 -5.14 14.29
C LEU A 27 18.22 -4.52 13.51
N GLU A 28 19.17 -3.89 14.19
CA GLU A 28 20.40 -3.34 13.62
C GLU A 28 21.19 -4.40 12.85
N LYS A 29 21.31 -5.62 13.37
CA LYS A 29 21.94 -6.74 12.63
C LYS A 29 21.18 -7.16 11.37
N SER A 30 19.86 -6.97 11.37
CA SER A 30 19.03 -7.23 10.18
C SER A 30 19.16 -6.09 9.17
N LEU A 31 19.29 -4.85 9.65
CA LEU A 31 19.49 -3.66 8.84
C LEU A 31 20.91 -3.56 8.26
N SER A 32 21.95 -3.94 9.01
CA SER A 32 23.34 -3.93 8.53
C SER A 32 23.62 -4.93 7.40
N ARG A 33 22.72 -5.92 7.24
CA ARG A 33 22.72 -6.82 6.08
C ARG A 33 22.08 -6.19 4.85
N LEU A 34 21.28 -5.14 5.03
CA LEU A 34 20.85 -4.25 3.95
C LEU A 34 22.07 -3.37 3.67
N ILE A 35 22.75 -3.60 2.55
CA ILE A 35 24.11 -3.12 2.23
C ILE A 35 24.15 -1.60 1.94
N TYR A 36 23.55 -0.75 2.79
CA TYR A 36 23.44 0.69 2.56
C TYR A 36 23.51 1.47 3.87
N ASP A 37 24.49 2.36 3.99
CA ASP A 37 24.67 3.26 5.14
C ASP A 37 23.47 4.21 5.37
N GLU A 38 22.57 4.35 4.39
CA GLU A 38 21.41 5.23 4.44
C GLU A 38 20.13 4.57 4.97
N ILE A 39 20.08 3.22 5.08
CA ILE A 39 18.87 2.53 5.52
C ILE A 39 18.87 2.40 7.04
N ASN A 40 18.13 3.31 7.68
CA ASN A 40 17.91 3.32 9.11
C ASN A 40 16.41 3.24 9.45
N LEU A 41 16.10 3.26 10.75
CA LEU A 41 14.72 3.17 11.22
C LEU A 41 13.86 4.34 10.77
N GLU A 42 14.42 5.55 10.69
CA GLU A 42 13.68 6.73 10.24
C GLU A 42 13.32 6.65 8.76
N TYR A 43 14.22 6.15 7.92
CA TYR A 43 13.92 5.86 6.52
C TYR A 43 12.79 4.83 6.38
N LEU A 44 12.85 3.73 7.13
CA LEU A 44 11.81 2.70 7.09
C LEU A 44 10.46 3.23 7.61
N LYS A 45 10.46 4.09 8.63
CA LYS A 45 9.26 4.81 9.11
C LYS A 45 8.68 5.72 8.04
N ALA A 46 9.52 6.53 7.40
CA ALA A 46 9.10 7.40 6.29
C ALA A 46 8.47 6.61 5.13
N CYS A 47 8.90 5.36 4.95
CA CYS A 47 8.36 4.43 3.96
C CYS A 47 7.12 3.63 4.42
N GLY A 48 6.62 3.90 5.62
CA GLY A 48 5.33 3.39 6.13
C GLY A 48 5.44 2.27 7.17
N LEU A 49 6.64 1.91 7.65
CA LEU A 49 6.77 0.98 8.78
C LEU A 49 6.64 1.69 10.12
N ASN A 50 5.55 1.44 10.81
CA ASN A 50 5.24 2.06 12.09
C ASN A 50 5.88 1.29 13.26
N PHE A 51 7.16 1.56 13.56
CA PHE A 51 7.83 0.95 14.70
C PHE A 51 7.53 1.67 16.02
N ILE A 52 7.41 0.90 17.10
CA ILE A 52 7.47 1.40 18.48
C ILE A 52 8.43 0.54 19.30
N GLU A 53 8.99 1.15 20.34
CA GLU A 53 9.67 0.45 21.40
C GLU A 53 8.66 0.08 22.51
N THR A 54 8.73 -1.15 23.00
CA THR A 54 7.90 -1.64 24.11
C THR A 54 8.54 -1.31 25.45
N SER A 55 7.80 -1.52 26.55
CA SER A 55 8.34 -1.37 27.92
C SER A 55 9.50 -2.33 28.25
N GLU A 56 9.71 -3.36 27.42
CA GLU A 56 10.78 -4.34 27.57
C GLU A 56 12.01 -4.01 26.69
N ASN A 57 12.06 -2.79 26.14
CA ASN A 57 13.09 -2.32 25.20
C ASN A 57 13.20 -3.21 23.94
N LEU A 58 12.05 -3.71 23.47
CA LEU A 58 11.92 -4.45 22.22
C LEU A 58 11.24 -3.58 21.17
N ILE A 59 11.60 -3.77 19.91
CA ILE A 59 11.00 -3.13 18.76
C ILE A 59 9.90 -4.02 18.19
N THR A 60 8.74 -3.43 17.95
CA THR A 60 7.57 -4.07 17.34
C THR A 60 6.90 -3.15 16.32
N LEU A 61 5.97 -3.70 15.56
CA LEU A 61 5.10 -2.93 14.67
C LEU A 61 3.90 -2.44 15.47
N LYS A 62 3.78 -1.12 15.63
CA LYS A 62 2.70 -0.46 16.38
C LYS A 62 1.33 -0.96 15.95
N ASN A 63 1.11 -1.09 14.64
CA ASN A 63 -0.19 -1.51 14.11
C ASN A 63 -0.64 -2.91 14.58
N LEU A 64 0.29 -3.77 15.03
CA LEU A 64 -0.04 -5.09 15.58
C LEU A 64 -0.44 -5.04 17.06
N LYS A 65 -0.20 -3.92 17.73
CA LYS A 65 -0.53 -3.68 19.14
C LYS A 65 -1.68 -2.67 19.29
N THR A 66 -1.97 -1.88 18.25
CA THR A 66 -3.12 -0.95 18.21
C THR A 66 -4.44 -1.73 18.19
N PRO A 67 -5.40 -1.44 19.08
CA PRO A 67 -6.75 -1.97 18.96
C PRO A 67 -7.39 -1.60 17.62
N LEU A 68 -8.14 -2.52 17.00
CA LEU A 68 -8.73 -2.30 15.66
C LEU A 68 -9.57 -1.02 15.55
N LYS A 69 -10.28 -0.64 16.63
CA LYS A 69 -11.12 0.57 16.67
C LYS A 69 -10.31 1.87 16.62
N ASP A 70 -9.05 1.83 17.03
CA ASP A 70 -8.16 2.99 17.13
C ASP A 70 -7.13 3.01 15.98
N GLU A 71 -7.09 1.97 15.15
CA GLU A 71 -6.23 1.89 13.98
C GLU A 71 -6.81 2.68 12.80
N VAL A 72 -5.93 3.13 11.91
CA VAL A 72 -6.30 3.79 10.66
C VAL A 72 -6.03 2.84 9.49
N PHE A 73 -7.07 2.59 8.69
CA PHE A 73 -7.01 1.79 7.49
C PHE A 73 -7.18 2.70 6.27
N SER A 74 -6.21 2.69 5.36
CA SER A 74 -6.34 3.34 4.06
C SER A 74 -6.80 2.32 3.03
N PHE A 75 -8.06 2.42 2.62
CA PHE A 75 -8.63 1.63 1.54
C PHE A 75 -8.27 2.28 0.21
N ILE A 76 -7.58 1.55 -0.65
CA ILE A 76 -7.05 2.02 -1.93
C ILE A 76 -7.66 1.19 -3.05
N ASP A 77 -7.95 1.86 -4.16
CA ASP A 77 -8.39 1.28 -5.43
C ASP A 77 -7.68 2.04 -6.55
N LEU A 78 -7.20 1.32 -7.57
CA LEU A 78 -6.52 1.90 -8.71
C LEU A 78 -7.25 1.56 -10.00
N GLU A 79 -7.34 2.55 -10.89
CA GLU A 79 -7.54 2.29 -12.31
C GLU A 79 -6.20 2.37 -13.03
N THR A 80 -5.98 1.49 -14.01
CA THR A 80 -4.70 1.38 -14.71
C THR A 80 -4.92 1.21 -16.21
N THR A 81 -3.90 1.54 -17.02
CA THR A 81 -3.97 1.36 -18.48
C THR A 81 -3.84 -0.10 -18.94
N GLY A 82 -3.92 -1.05 -18.00
CA GLY A 82 -3.85 -2.49 -18.19
C GLY A 82 -3.32 -3.22 -16.95
N SER A 83 -3.25 -4.55 -16.98
CA SER A 83 -3.10 -5.37 -15.76
C SER A 83 -1.65 -5.68 -15.34
N CYS A 84 -0.65 -5.35 -16.15
CA CYS A 84 0.76 -5.66 -15.86
C CYS A 84 1.49 -4.42 -15.32
N PRO A 85 1.93 -4.41 -14.05
CA PRO A 85 2.60 -3.24 -13.44
C PRO A 85 3.80 -2.75 -14.23
N ILE A 86 4.58 -3.66 -14.85
CA ILE A 86 5.82 -3.33 -15.56
C ILE A 86 5.53 -2.62 -16.90
N LYS A 87 4.37 -2.87 -17.50
CA LYS A 87 4.03 -2.40 -18.85
C LYS A 87 3.02 -1.26 -18.87
N HIS A 88 2.24 -1.09 -17.81
CA HIS A 88 1.10 -0.18 -17.77
C HIS A 88 1.28 0.89 -16.70
N GLU A 89 0.50 1.95 -16.85
CA GLU A 89 0.53 3.15 -16.03
C GLU A 89 -0.69 3.20 -15.11
N ILE A 90 -0.53 3.88 -13.98
CA ILE A 90 -1.66 4.22 -13.10
C ILE A 90 -2.42 5.36 -13.77
N LEU A 91 -3.74 5.21 -13.86
CA LEU A 91 -4.67 6.15 -14.49
C LEU A 91 -5.41 6.98 -13.44
N GLU A 92 -5.84 6.33 -12.36
CA GLU A 92 -6.53 6.94 -11.22
C GLU A 92 -6.06 6.30 -9.92
N ILE A 93 -6.05 7.09 -8.85
CA ILE A 93 -5.86 6.62 -7.48
C ILE A 93 -7.06 7.08 -6.65
N GLY A 94 -7.89 6.14 -6.21
CA GLY A 94 -8.95 6.36 -5.24
C GLY A 94 -8.54 5.86 -3.86
N ALA A 95 -8.75 6.67 -2.82
CA ALA A 95 -8.37 6.31 -1.47
C ALA A 95 -9.28 6.91 -0.38
N VAL A 96 -9.57 6.13 0.66
CA VAL A 96 -10.26 6.62 1.87
C VAL A 96 -9.59 6.10 3.13
N GLN A 97 -9.45 6.96 4.14
CA GLN A 97 -9.02 6.53 5.47
C GLN A 97 -10.20 6.31 6.37
N VAL A 98 -10.18 5.19 7.09
CA VAL A 98 -11.21 4.79 8.03
C VAL A 98 -10.57 4.50 9.39
N SER A 99 -11.17 5.04 10.45
CA SER A 99 -10.85 4.70 11.84
C SER A 99 -12.13 4.60 12.65
N GLY A 100 -12.21 3.62 13.56
CA GLY A 100 -13.43 3.37 14.34
C GLY A 100 -14.70 3.15 13.50
N GLY A 101 -14.56 2.65 12.26
CA GLY A 101 -15.67 2.45 11.32
C GLY A 101 -16.18 3.72 10.63
N LYS A 102 -15.50 4.86 10.78
CA LYS A 102 -15.87 6.14 10.14
C LYS A 102 -14.80 6.57 9.15
N ILE A 103 -15.23 7.10 8.01
CA ILE A 103 -14.32 7.75 7.06
C ILE A 103 -13.82 9.05 7.70
N ILE A 104 -12.51 9.21 7.80
CA ILE A 104 -11.84 10.38 8.40
C ILE A 104 -11.08 11.21 7.38
N ASN A 105 -10.75 10.65 6.22
CA ASN A 105 -10.07 11.36 5.14
C ASN A 105 -10.38 10.71 3.77
N ARG A 106 -10.24 11.48 2.69
CA ARG A 106 -10.42 11.04 1.30
C ARG A 106 -9.29 11.59 0.44
N PHE A 107 -8.88 10.83 -0.56
CA PHE A 107 -7.91 11.22 -1.56
C PHE A 107 -8.34 10.61 -2.89
N GLU A 108 -8.32 11.42 -3.94
CA GLU A 108 -8.70 11.01 -5.29
C GLU A 108 -7.91 11.85 -6.27
N THR A 109 -7.29 11.21 -7.26
CA THR A 109 -6.61 11.93 -8.33
C THR A 109 -6.54 11.07 -9.59
N LEU A 110 -6.76 11.71 -10.73
CA LEU A 110 -6.26 11.21 -12.00
C LEU A 110 -4.73 11.31 -12.03
N VAL A 111 -4.11 10.55 -12.91
CA VAL A 111 -2.66 10.60 -13.15
C VAL A 111 -2.41 10.77 -14.64
N LYS A 112 -1.50 11.67 -14.98
CA LYS A 112 -1.10 11.88 -16.36
C LYS A 112 -0.40 10.64 -16.91
N VAL A 113 -0.97 10.05 -17.96
CA VAL A 113 -0.44 8.88 -18.68
C VAL A 113 -0.05 9.24 -20.10
N LYS A 114 0.57 8.30 -20.83
CA LYS A 114 0.95 8.50 -22.24
C LYS A 114 -0.15 8.12 -23.20
N SER A 115 -0.99 7.16 -22.83
CA SER A 115 -2.14 6.72 -23.59
C SER A 115 -3.10 5.93 -22.70
N VAL A 116 -4.37 5.94 -23.07
CA VAL A 116 -5.40 5.07 -22.51
C VAL A 116 -5.93 4.21 -23.65
N PRO A 117 -5.79 2.87 -23.61
CA PRO A 117 -6.40 2.01 -24.62
C PRO A 117 -7.92 2.12 -24.61
N ASP A 118 -8.56 2.05 -25.79
CA ASP A 118 -10.02 2.17 -25.92
C ASP A 118 -10.79 1.24 -24.97
N TYR A 119 -10.37 -0.02 -24.87
CA TYR A 119 -11.02 -0.99 -23.97
C TYR A 119 -10.89 -0.63 -22.47
N ILE A 120 -9.85 0.11 -22.07
CA ILE A 120 -9.73 0.64 -20.71
C ILE A 120 -10.64 1.85 -20.55
N SER A 121 -10.71 2.73 -21.56
CA SER A 121 -11.61 3.87 -21.54
C SER A 121 -13.08 3.43 -21.45
N ASP A 122 -13.47 2.42 -22.23
CA ASP A 122 -14.81 1.81 -22.17
C ASP A 122 -15.12 1.18 -20.80
N LEU A 123 -14.11 0.62 -20.14
CA LEU A 123 -14.27 -0.04 -18.84
C LEU A 123 -14.36 0.95 -17.68
N THR A 124 -13.51 1.97 -17.70
CA THR A 124 -13.31 2.91 -16.57
C THR A 124 -14.10 4.20 -16.75
N GLY A 125 -14.47 4.54 -17.98
CA GLY A 125 -15.06 5.83 -18.33
C GLY A 125 -14.05 6.97 -18.43
N ILE A 126 -12.75 6.69 -18.28
CA ILE A 126 -11.68 7.69 -18.30
C ILE A 126 -11.00 7.66 -19.67
N ALA A 127 -11.01 8.80 -20.37
CA ALA A 127 -10.34 8.97 -21.65
C ALA A 127 -8.92 9.54 -21.45
N TYR A 128 -8.08 9.44 -22.49
CA TYR A 128 -6.73 10.00 -22.42
C TYR A 128 -6.76 11.52 -22.18
N GLU A 129 -7.75 12.19 -22.76
CA GLU A 129 -7.98 13.64 -22.67
C GLU A 129 -8.18 14.10 -21.21
N ASP A 130 -8.84 13.28 -20.38
CA ASP A 130 -9.08 13.57 -18.96
C ASP A 130 -7.77 13.65 -18.16
N THR A 131 -6.71 13.01 -18.66
CA THR A 131 -5.42 12.89 -17.97
C THR A 131 -4.42 13.99 -18.34
N LEU A 132 -4.71 14.80 -19.37
CA LEU A 132 -3.73 15.75 -19.94
C LEU A 132 -3.25 16.80 -18.93
N ASN A 133 -4.17 17.25 -18.06
CA ASN A 133 -3.96 18.24 -17.01
C ASN A 133 -3.82 17.61 -15.61
N ALA A 134 -3.87 16.27 -15.51
CA ALA A 134 -3.68 15.57 -14.25
C ALA A 134 -2.23 15.71 -13.75
N PRO A 135 -1.98 15.55 -12.45
CA PRO A 135 -0.62 15.53 -11.92
C PRO A 135 0.20 14.40 -12.53
N SER A 136 1.52 14.60 -12.58
CA SER A 136 2.43 13.51 -12.89
C SER A 136 2.33 12.41 -11.84
N VAL A 137 2.69 11.19 -12.22
CA VAL A 137 2.74 10.07 -11.28
C VAL A 137 3.64 10.36 -10.07
N TYR A 138 4.71 11.16 -10.24
CA TYR A 138 5.57 11.54 -9.12
C TYR A 138 4.84 12.43 -8.10
N GLU A 139 4.13 13.45 -8.57
CA GLU A 139 3.34 14.35 -7.71
C GLU A 139 2.23 13.59 -6.98
N ALA A 140 1.45 12.78 -7.72
CA ALA A 140 0.38 11.97 -7.15
C ALA A 140 0.89 11.01 -6.05
N LEU A 141 2.06 10.40 -6.24
CA LEU A 141 2.65 9.50 -5.23
C LEU A 141 3.18 10.23 -4.00
N GLN A 142 3.67 11.47 -4.13
CA GLN A 142 4.09 12.26 -2.97
C GLN A 142 2.89 12.58 -2.09
N GLU A 143 1.78 13.01 -2.69
CA GLU A 143 0.54 13.26 -1.95
C GLU A 143 -0.02 11.97 -1.34
N LEU A 144 -0.03 10.87 -2.11
CA LEU A 144 -0.44 9.57 -1.61
C LEU A 144 0.45 9.08 -0.45
N ARG A 145 1.77 9.34 -0.49
CA ARG A 145 2.68 8.98 0.61
C ARG A 145 2.27 9.66 1.90
N LEU A 146 2.00 10.98 1.82
CA LEU A 146 1.56 11.78 2.96
C LEU A 146 0.19 11.31 3.46
N PHE A 147 -0.74 11.03 2.53
CA PHE A 147 -2.05 10.46 2.86
C PHE A 147 -1.91 9.13 3.60
N LEU A 148 -1.13 8.18 3.06
CA LEU A 148 -0.95 6.85 3.64
C LEU A 148 -0.33 6.91 5.04
N GLY A 149 0.69 7.76 5.23
CA GLY A 149 1.46 7.83 6.47
C GLY A 149 1.80 6.43 7.00
N ASN A 150 1.38 6.14 8.24
CA ASN A 150 1.58 4.86 8.92
C ASN A 150 0.34 3.97 8.98
N SER A 151 -0.70 4.29 8.21
CA SER A 151 -1.94 3.52 8.16
C SER A 151 -1.72 2.12 7.56
N VAL A 152 -2.65 1.21 7.84
CA VAL A 152 -2.70 -0.10 7.21
C VAL A 152 -3.25 0.07 5.78
N PHE A 153 -2.50 -0.38 4.79
CA PHE A 153 -2.93 -0.41 3.39
C PHE A 153 -3.95 -1.53 3.20
N VAL A 154 -5.11 -1.20 2.64
CA VAL A 154 -6.20 -2.12 2.40
C VAL A 154 -6.66 -2.03 0.95
N ALA A 155 -6.80 -3.17 0.28
CA ALA A 155 -7.40 -3.23 -1.06
C ALA A 155 -8.09 -4.59 -1.28
N HIS A 156 -8.94 -4.66 -2.30
CA HIS A 156 -9.56 -5.92 -2.71
C HIS A 156 -8.68 -6.60 -3.76
N ASN A 157 -8.22 -7.83 -3.51
CA ASN A 157 -7.12 -8.42 -4.26
C ASN A 157 -5.83 -7.56 -4.18
N ALA A 158 -5.48 -7.13 -2.96
CA ALA A 158 -4.48 -6.10 -2.68
C ALA A 158 -3.09 -6.30 -3.31
N ASN A 159 -2.74 -7.51 -3.75
CA ASN A 159 -1.49 -7.72 -4.49
C ASN A 159 -1.45 -6.91 -5.79
N PHE A 160 -2.58 -6.66 -6.44
CA PHE A 160 -2.63 -5.87 -7.66
C PHE A 160 -2.19 -4.42 -7.38
N ASP A 161 -2.96 -3.70 -6.56
CA ASP A 161 -2.75 -2.29 -6.24
C ASP A 161 -1.41 -2.05 -5.55
N TYR A 162 -1.09 -2.91 -4.57
CA TYR A 162 0.14 -2.78 -3.79
C TYR A 162 1.39 -2.97 -4.66
N ASN A 163 1.35 -3.88 -5.64
CA ASN A 163 2.50 -4.08 -6.53
C ASN A 163 2.62 -2.97 -7.59
N PHE A 164 1.48 -2.47 -8.11
CA PHE A 164 1.47 -1.30 -9.00
C PHE A 164 2.10 -0.09 -8.32
N LEU A 165 1.57 0.29 -7.15
CA LEU A 165 2.12 1.37 -6.35
C LEU A 165 3.55 1.07 -5.92
N GLY A 166 3.82 -0.11 -5.38
CA GLY A 166 5.14 -0.49 -4.87
C GLY A 166 6.27 -0.30 -5.88
N ARG A 167 6.03 -0.65 -7.15
CA ARG A 167 6.98 -0.36 -8.25
C ARG A 167 7.25 1.14 -8.36
N TYR A 168 6.19 1.92 -8.52
CA TYR A 168 6.27 3.36 -8.71
C TYR A 168 6.87 4.09 -7.51
N PHE A 169 6.55 3.67 -6.27
CA PHE A 169 7.13 4.20 -5.04
C PHE A 169 8.66 4.06 -5.02
N VAL A 170 9.18 2.90 -5.43
CA VAL A 170 10.63 2.72 -5.51
C VAL A 170 11.24 3.50 -6.67
N GLU A 171 10.64 3.43 -7.86
CA GLU A 171 11.17 4.07 -9.07
C GLU A 171 11.14 5.61 -9.02
N LYS A 172 10.12 6.19 -8.38
CA LYS A 172 9.85 7.63 -8.40
C LYS A 172 10.20 8.34 -7.11
N LEU A 173 9.99 7.70 -5.96
CA LEU A 173 10.25 8.31 -4.65
C LEU A 173 11.50 7.75 -3.95
N HIS A 174 12.13 6.71 -4.50
CA HIS A 174 13.24 6.00 -3.84
C HIS A 174 12.89 5.53 -2.42
N CYS A 175 11.60 5.30 -2.16
CA CYS A 175 11.06 4.94 -0.86
C CYS A 175 10.01 3.86 -1.05
N PRO A 176 10.30 2.59 -0.69
CA PRO A 176 9.40 1.48 -0.94
C PRO A 176 8.06 1.66 -0.22
N LEU A 177 6.99 1.09 -0.76
CA LEU A 177 5.73 0.99 -0.05
C LEU A 177 5.85 -0.12 1.01
N LEU A 178 5.95 0.26 2.28
CA LEU A 178 6.13 -0.68 3.39
C LEU A 178 4.96 -0.72 4.39
N ASN A 179 3.92 0.08 4.16
CA ASN A 179 2.68 0.03 4.95
C ASN A 179 2.19 -1.42 5.08
N LEU A 180 1.72 -1.79 6.27
CA LEU A 180 1.17 -3.13 6.46
C LEU A 180 -0.01 -3.35 5.53
N LYS A 181 0.03 -4.45 4.78
CA LYS A 181 -0.96 -4.80 3.78
C LYS A 181 -2.02 -5.75 4.33
N LEU A 182 -3.29 -5.42 4.10
CA LEU A 182 -4.45 -6.28 4.32
C LEU A 182 -5.24 -6.45 3.02
N CYS A 183 -5.57 -7.70 2.67
CA CYS A 183 -6.35 -8.02 1.48
C CYS A 183 -7.79 -8.37 1.88
N THR A 184 -8.76 -7.58 1.44
CA THR A 184 -10.17 -7.82 1.79
C THR A 184 -10.72 -9.07 1.12
N LEU A 185 -10.18 -9.49 -0.03
CA LEU A 185 -10.52 -10.76 -0.66
C LEU A 185 -10.12 -11.95 0.21
N ASP A 186 -8.87 -11.96 0.71
CA ASP A 186 -8.37 -13.03 1.57
C ASP A 186 -9.08 -13.03 2.93
N LEU A 187 -9.36 -11.85 3.48
CA LEU A 187 -10.17 -11.72 4.69
C LEU A 187 -11.58 -12.27 4.48
N SER A 188 -12.23 -11.91 3.37
CA SER A 188 -13.60 -12.37 3.07
C SER A 188 -13.66 -13.89 2.95
N ARG A 189 -12.68 -14.52 2.27
CA ARG A 189 -12.58 -15.99 2.16
C ARG A 189 -12.48 -16.71 3.51
N ARG A 190 -11.95 -16.04 4.53
CA ARG A 190 -11.78 -16.59 5.89
C ARG A 190 -12.97 -16.29 6.79
N ALA A 191 -13.62 -15.15 6.59
CA ALA A 191 -14.61 -14.62 7.52
C ALA A 191 -16.07 -14.80 7.05
N ILE A 192 -16.30 -14.98 5.74
CA ILE A 192 -17.63 -14.97 5.14
C ILE A 192 -17.79 -16.21 4.28
N LEU A 193 -18.80 -17.03 4.57
CA LEU A 193 -19.18 -18.12 3.69
C LEU A 193 -19.95 -17.55 2.48
N SER A 194 -19.34 -17.57 1.30
CA SER A 194 -19.94 -17.02 0.08
C SER A 194 -19.63 -17.88 -1.16
N MET A 195 -20.55 -17.87 -2.13
CA MET A 195 -20.34 -18.50 -3.45
C MET A 195 -19.34 -17.74 -4.32
N ARG A 196 -19.28 -16.40 -4.16
CA ARG A 196 -18.35 -15.52 -4.90
C ARG A 196 -17.82 -14.44 -3.97
N TYR A 197 -16.60 -14.00 -4.23
CA TYR A 197 -15.90 -13.04 -3.38
C TYR A 197 -15.56 -11.74 -4.11
N SER A 198 -16.10 -11.50 -5.32
CA SER A 198 -15.86 -10.24 -6.02
C SER A 198 -16.53 -9.09 -5.28
N LEU A 199 -15.92 -7.90 -5.34
CA LEU A 199 -16.51 -6.70 -4.78
C LEU A 199 -17.92 -6.43 -5.33
N SER A 200 -18.13 -6.64 -6.63
CA SER A 200 -19.45 -6.52 -7.28
C SER A 200 -20.50 -7.50 -6.74
N PHE A 201 -20.09 -8.70 -6.32
CA PHE A 201 -20.98 -9.65 -5.69
C PHE A 201 -21.33 -9.19 -4.28
N PHE A 202 -20.35 -8.75 -3.49
CA PHE A 202 -20.59 -8.29 -2.13
C PHE A 202 -21.42 -7.01 -2.06
N LYS A 203 -21.24 -6.04 -2.97
CA LYS A 203 -22.10 -4.86 -3.10
C LYS A 203 -23.58 -5.27 -3.17
N ARG A 204 -23.90 -6.18 -4.11
CA ARG A 204 -25.27 -6.73 -4.24
C ARG A 204 -25.73 -7.52 -3.02
N ALA A 205 -24.88 -8.40 -2.48
CA ALA A 205 -25.25 -9.27 -1.36
C ALA A 205 -25.55 -8.49 -0.07
N PHE A 206 -24.78 -7.42 0.18
CA PHE A 206 -24.96 -6.55 1.34
C PHE A 206 -25.91 -5.37 1.10
N ARG A 207 -26.47 -5.26 -0.12
CA ARG A 207 -27.40 -4.19 -0.51
C ARG A 207 -26.80 -2.78 -0.33
N VAL A 208 -25.55 -2.63 -0.74
CA VAL A 208 -24.77 -1.37 -0.75
C VAL A 208 -24.23 -1.05 -2.13
#